data_AF-X1N4K4-F1
#
_entry.id   AF-X1N4K4-F1
#
_cell.length_a   1.000
_cell.length_b   1.000
_cell.length_c   1.000
_cell.angle_alpha   90.00
_cell.angle_beta   90.00
_cell.angle_gamma   90.00
#
_symmetry.space_group_name_H-M   'P 1'
#
loop_
_entity.id
_entity.type
_entity.pdbx_description
1 polymer ?
#
loop_
_entity_poly.entity_id
_entity_poly.type
_entity_poly.pdbx_seq_one_letter_code
_entity_poly.pdbx_strand_id
1 'polypeptide(L)' 'MKTYLGIDVGSISTNLVLIDQNCQVLSSLYLRTEGDPIK' A
#
# COMPACT_ATOMS: atom_id res chain seq x y z
N MET A 1 -17.67 -3.30 8.16
CA MET A 1 -16.56 -2.54 8.76
C MET A 1 -15.97 -1.66 7.67
N LYS A 2 -15.78 -0.35 7.88
CA LYS A 2 -15.16 0.52 6.87
C LYS A 2 -13.64 0.44 7.00
N THR A 3 -12.97 0.36 5.87
CA THR A 3 -11.51 0.31 5.77
C THR A 3 -11.04 1.26 4.67
N TYR A 4 -9.81 1.73 4.79
CA TYR A 4 -9.19 2.65 3.83
C TYR A 4 -7.88 2.04 3.35
N LEU A 5 -7.66 2.03 2.03
CA LEU A 5 -6.42 1.58 1.42
C LEU A 5 -5.57 2.79 1.06
N GLY A 6 -4.43 2.93 1.74
CA GLY A 6 -3.36 3.82 1.33
C GLY A 6 -2.51 3.15 0.26
N ILE A 7 -2.21 3.90 -0.80
CA ILE A 7 -1.36 3.46 -1.91
C ILE A 7 -0.30 4.54 -2.11
N ASP A 8 0.97 4.13 -2.07
CA ASP A 8 2.12 4.98 -2.38
C ASP A 8 2.95 4.30 -3.47
N VAL A 9 3.07 4.97 -4.61
CA VAL A 9 3.74 4.44 -5.81
C VAL A 9 5.01 5.25 -6.07
N GLY A 10 6.15 4.64 -5.82
CA GLY A 10 7.46 5.16 -6.18
C GLY A 10 8.03 4.47 -7.42
N SER A 11 9.13 5.00 -7.94
CA SER A 11 9.81 4.40 -9.09
C SER A 11 10.31 2.99 -8.80
N ILE A 12 10.74 2.69 -7.58
CA ILE A 12 11.32 1.38 -7.22
C ILE A 12 10.32 0.44 -6.55
N SER A 13 9.23 0.97 -5.99
CA SER A 13 8.31 0.18 -5.19
C SER A 13 6.92 0.75 -5.11
N THR A 14 5.96 -0.10 -4.81
CA THR A 14 4.60 0.26 -4.41
C THR A 14 4.34 -0.22 -2.98
N ASN A 15 3.90 0.70 -2.13
CA ASN A 15 3.50 0.45 -0.76
C ASN A 15 1.98 0.47 -0.64
N LEU A 16 1.42 -0.52 0.05
CA LEU A 16 0.00 -0.65 0.30
C LEU A 16 -0.22 -0.77 1.80
N VAL A 17 -1.17 0.01 2.35
CA VAL A 17 -1.52 -0.04 3.77
C VAL A 17 -3.03 -0.03 3.92
N LEU A 18 -3.58 -1.04 4.59
CA LEU A 18 -4.99 -1.08 4.93
C LEU A 18 -5.18 -0.61 6.37
N ILE A 19 -5.99 0.42 6.58
CA ILE A 19 -6.35 0.92 7.90
C ILE A 19 -7.85 0.80 8.17
N ASP A 20 -8.21 0.75 9.45
CA ASP A 20 -9.59 0.95 9.90
C ASP A 20 -9.91 2.43 10.15
N GLN A 21 -11.14 2.71 10.58
CA GLN A 21 -11.63 4.06 10.91
C GLN A 21 -10.99 4.70 12.15
N ASN A 22 -10.29 3.92 12.97
CA ASN A 22 -9.53 4.41 14.13
C ASN A 22 -8.05 4.65 13.77
N CYS A 23 -7.73 4.63 12.47
CA CYS A 23 -6.37 4.72 11.94
C CYS A 23 -5.44 3.58 12.40
N GLN A 24 -5.99 2.43 12.79
CA GLN A 24 -5.18 1.25 13.08
C GLN A 24 -4.81 0.52 11.80
N VAL A 25 -3.54 0.13 11.68
CA VAL A 25 -3.05 -0.68 10.56
C VAL A 25 -3.56 -2.11 10.72
N LEU A 26 -4.34 -2.56 9.74
CA LEU A 26 -4.85 -3.93 9.66
C LEU A 26 -3.89 -4.82 8.87
N SER A 27 -3.25 -4.28 7.84
CA SER A 27 -2.28 -4.99 7.00
C SER A 27 -1.42 -4.01 6.21
N SER A 28 -0.22 -4.44 5.83
CA SER A 28 0.66 -3.70 4.92
C SER A 28 1.36 -4.65 3.95
N LEU A 29 1.66 -4.15 2.76
CA LEU A 29 2.37 -4.87 1.72
C LEU A 29 3.36 -3.95 1.02
N TYR A 30 4.60 -4.43 0.88
CA TYR A 30 5.65 -3.79 0.10
C TYR A 30 5.86 -4.61 -1.19
N LEU A 31 5.71 -3.96 -2.34
CA LEU A 31 5.96 -4.55 -3.65
C LEU A 31 7.15 -3.85 -4.30
N ARG A 32 8.23 -4.58 -4.57
CA ARG A 32 9.37 -4.05 -5.31
C ARG A 32 9.09 -4.14 -6.81
N THR A 33 9.14 -3.01 -7.49
CA THR A 33 8.84 -2.87 -8.92
C THR A 33 10.09 -2.57 -9.75
N GLU A 34 11.21 -2.14 -9.16
CA GLU A 34 12.49 -1.89 -9.84
C GLU A 34 12.44 -0.94 -11.06
N GLY A 35 11.49 0.00 -11.07
CA GLY A 35 11.25 0.89 -12.22
C GLY A 35 10.15 0.39 -13.15
N ASP A 36 9.63 -0.82 -12.92
CA ASP A 36 8.64 -1.49 -13.75
C ASP A 36 7.35 -1.80 -12.96
N PRO A 37 6.53 -0.78 -12.66
CA PRO A 37 5.34 -0.92 -11.83
C PRO A 37 4.18 -1.66 -12.51
N ILE A 38 4.26 -1.89 -13.82
CA ILE A 38 3.25 -2.59 -14.61
C ILE A 38 3.95 -3.69 -15.39
N LYS A 39 3.80 -4.94 -14.94
CA LYS A 39 4.20 -6.13 -15.72
C LYS A 39 3.08 -6.66 -16.58
#